data_AF-R9L4V7-F1
#
_entry.id   AF-R9L4V7-F1
#
_cell.length_a   1.000
_cell.length_b   1.000
_cell.length_c   1.000
_cell.angle_alpha   90.00
_cell.angle_beta   90.00
_cell.angle_gamma   90.00
#
_symmetry.space_group_name_H-M   'P 1'
#
loop_
_entity.id
_entity.type
_entity.pdbx_description
1 polymer ?
#
loop_
_entity_poly.entity_id
_entity_poly.type
_entity_poly.pdbx_seq_one_letter_code
_entity_poly.pdbx_strand_id
1 'polypeptide(L)'
;MKRKKTIAAAVLAGALGLAALGGCSEPMADTGATYNPGEPPLMPASHEGRYERLGANGCYGCHGSSDTAEVLLSMATPLPADHYVGGDAATRAIDGPRAECITCHPVSQE
;
A
#
# COMPACT_ATOMS: atom_id res chain seq x y z
N MET A 1 65.66 20.28 7.71
CA MET A 1 64.41 19.84 7.04
C MET A 1 63.37 19.52 8.11
N LYS A 2 62.06 19.79 8.04
CA LYS A 2 61.21 20.68 7.25
C LYS A 2 59.90 20.80 8.06
N ARG A 3 59.48 22.05 8.30
CA ARG A 3 58.22 22.62 8.82
C ARG A 3 57.04 21.66 9.18
N LYS A 4 56.53 21.80 10.41
CA LYS A 4 55.18 21.37 10.83
C LYS A 4 54.14 22.06 9.93
N LYS A 5 53.28 21.29 9.25
CA LYS A 5 52.14 21.79 8.48
C LYS A 5 50.85 21.31 9.14
N THR A 6 50.12 22.26 9.69
CA THR A 6 48.67 22.17 9.91
C THR A 6 47.99 22.01 8.54
N ILE A 7 47.06 21.06 8.43
CA ILE A 7 46.04 21.05 7.38
C ILE A 7 44.71 20.71 8.06
N ALA A 8 43.90 21.74 8.24
CA ALA A 8 42.45 21.59 8.34
C ALA A 8 41.92 21.24 6.94
N ALA A 9 41.05 20.24 6.84
CA ALA A 9 40.25 20.00 5.65
C ALA A 9 38.81 19.78 6.08
N ALA A 10 37.97 20.65 5.54
CA ALA A 10 36.56 20.84 5.80
C ALA A 10 35.69 19.85 5.01
N VAL A 11 34.53 19.54 5.60
CA VAL A 11 33.21 19.34 4.98
C VAL A 11 33.09 18.28 3.87
N LEU A 12 32.28 17.26 4.12
CA LEU A 12 31.24 16.90 3.15
C LEU A 12 29.98 16.41 3.86
N ALA A 13 28.93 17.21 3.71
CA ALA A 13 27.56 16.81 4.00
C ALA A 13 27.17 15.62 3.11
N GLY A 14 26.53 14.63 3.69
CA GLY A 14 25.90 13.51 3.00
C GLY A 14 24.63 13.14 3.75
N ALA A 15 23.60 13.97 3.57
CA ALA A 15 22.24 13.63 3.94
C ALA A 15 21.81 12.43 3.09
N LEU A 16 21.72 11.23 3.66
CA LEU A 16 21.06 10.10 3.03
C LEU A 16 20.02 9.51 4.00
N GLY A 17 18.81 10.07 3.87
CA GLY A 17 17.59 9.28 3.72
C GLY A 17 17.14 8.41 4.89
N LEU A 18 16.70 9.04 5.98
CA LEU A 18 15.78 8.41 6.92
C LEU A 18 14.36 8.88 6.59
N ALA A 19 13.67 8.17 5.67
CA ALA A 19 12.21 8.12 5.55
C ALA A 19 11.80 7.28 4.32
N ALA A 20 11.92 5.95 4.41
CA ALA A 20 11.24 5.02 3.50
C ALA A 20 9.93 4.52 4.13
N LEU A 21 9.13 5.42 4.70
CA LEU A 21 7.76 5.17 5.16
C LEU A 21 6.85 6.14 4.41
N GLY A 22 6.51 5.80 3.16
CA GLY A 22 5.76 6.71 2.31
C GLY A 22 5.31 6.08 1.01
N GLY A 23 4.89 4.81 1.02
CA GLY A 23 4.32 4.13 -0.16
C GLY A 23 2.81 4.30 -0.30
N CYS A 24 2.19 5.22 0.45
CA CYS A 24 0.75 5.42 0.44
C CYS A 24 0.32 6.66 -0.36
N SER A 25 1.23 7.59 -0.73
CA SER A 25 0.84 8.94 -1.14
C SER A 25 0.84 9.24 -2.65
N GLU A 26 0.95 8.23 -3.51
CA GLU A 26 0.83 8.47 -4.95
C GLU A 26 -0.62 8.20 -5.39
N PRO A 27 -1.39 9.24 -5.76
CA PRO A 27 -2.65 9.04 -6.45
C PRO A 27 -2.35 8.40 -7.80
N MET A 28 -2.61 7.11 -7.93
CA MET A 28 -2.49 6.39 -9.18
C MET A 28 -3.64 6.80 -10.10
N ALA A 29 -3.34 6.93 -11.39
CA ALA A 29 -4.34 7.15 -12.42
C ALA A 29 -5.31 5.97 -12.43
N ASP A 30 -6.60 6.28 -12.37
CA ASP A 30 -7.67 5.35 -12.73
C ASP A 30 -7.37 4.81 -14.14
N THR A 31 -7.30 3.49 -14.30
CA THR A 31 -6.95 2.87 -15.59
C THR A 31 -8.04 3.05 -16.64
N GLY A 32 -9.18 3.67 -16.29
CA GLY A 32 -10.33 3.83 -17.17
C GLY A 32 -11.05 2.51 -17.48
N ALA A 33 -10.66 1.42 -16.82
CA ALA A 33 -11.27 0.11 -17.00
C ALA A 33 -12.66 0.08 -16.37
N THR A 34 -13.67 -0.28 -17.18
CA THR A 34 -15.04 -0.50 -16.70
C THR A 34 -15.25 -1.98 -16.42
N TYR A 35 -15.75 -2.28 -15.23
CA TYR A 35 -16.04 -3.65 -14.78
C TYR A 35 -17.55 -3.88 -14.75
N ASN A 36 -17.97 -5.10 -15.05
CA ASN A 36 -19.38 -5.47 -14.92
C ASN A 36 -19.80 -5.54 -13.45
N PRO A 37 -21.10 -5.40 -13.13
CA PRO A 37 -21.58 -5.61 -11.77
C PRO A 37 -21.16 -6.99 -11.23
N GLY A 38 -20.47 -6.99 -10.08
CA GLY A 38 -19.97 -8.21 -9.43
C GLY A 38 -18.65 -8.73 -9.98
N GLU A 39 -18.09 -8.12 -11.03
CA GLU A 39 -16.75 -8.43 -11.50
C GLU A 39 -15.71 -7.76 -10.58
N PRO A 40 -14.72 -8.52 -10.06
CA PRO A 40 -13.68 -7.95 -9.23
C PRO A 40 -12.77 -7.05 -10.07
N PRO A 41 -12.55 -5.77 -9.69
CA PRO A 41 -11.60 -4.93 -10.38
C PRO A 41 -10.16 -5.46 -10.27
N LEU A 42 -9.36 -5.25 -11.32
CA LEU A 42 -7.92 -5.52 -11.28
C LEU A 42 -7.21 -4.54 -10.34
N MET A 43 -6.17 -4.99 -9.66
CA MET A 43 -5.30 -4.10 -8.91
C MET A 43 -4.41 -3.30 -9.86
N PRO A 44 -4.08 -2.02 -9.57
CA PRO A 44 -3.14 -1.25 -10.39
C PRO A 44 -1.75 -1.90 -10.43
N ALA A 45 -0.99 -1.69 -11.52
CA ALA A 45 0.38 -2.20 -11.67
C ALA A 45 1.31 -1.88 -10.47
N SER A 46 1.09 -0.75 -9.78
CA SER A 46 1.83 -0.38 -8.56
C SER A 46 1.59 -1.29 -7.34
N HIS A 47 0.65 -2.23 -7.45
CA HIS A 47 0.39 -3.25 -6.44
C HIS A 47 1.19 -4.54 -6.67
N GLU A 48 2.05 -4.60 -7.69
CA GLU A 48 2.91 -5.74 -7.98
C GLU A 48 3.72 -6.20 -6.74
N GLY A 49 3.61 -7.49 -6.45
CA GLY A 49 4.24 -8.15 -5.30
C GLY A 49 3.75 -7.69 -3.92
N ARG A 50 2.75 -6.79 -3.80
CA ARG A 50 2.30 -6.28 -2.49
C ARG A 50 1.62 -7.38 -1.67
N TYR A 51 0.78 -8.20 -2.30
CA TYR A 51 0.07 -9.28 -1.62
C TYR A 51 1.04 -10.31 -1.05
N GLU A 52 2.04 -10.75 -1.82
CA GLU A 52 3.04 -11.72 -1.42
C GLU A 52 3.90 -11.21 -0.24
N ARG A 53 4.15 -9.90 -0.20
CA ARG A 53 4.96 -9.28 0.87
C ARG A 53 4.18 -9.00 2.14
N LEU A 54 2.92 -8.57 2.03
CA LEU A 54 2.16 -8.02 3.16
C LEU A 54 0.99 -8.92 3.60
N GLY A 55 0.57 -9.85 2.74
CA GLY A 55 -0.65 -10.64 2.90
C GLY A 55 -1.92 -9.79 2.93
N ALA A 56 -3.03 -10.45 3.25
CA ALA A 56 -4.35 -9.83 3.34
C ALA A 56 -4.38 -8.63 4.31
N ASN A 57 -3.68 -8.71 5.44
CA ASN A 57 -3.64 -7.64 6.44
C ASN A 57 -2.99 -6.35 5.91
N GLY A 58 -2.02 -6.45 4.99
CA GLY A 58 -1.44 -5.29 4.33
C GLY A 58 -2.43 -4.57 3.43
N CYS A 59 -3.18 -5.33 2.63
CA CYS A 59 -4.25 -4.80 1.79
C CYS A 59 -5.36 -4.18 2.65
N TYR A 60 -5.73 -4.86 3.74
CA TYR A 60 -6.73 -4.40 4.70
C TYR A 60 -6.39 -3.04 5.33
N GLY A 61 -5.11 -2.73 5.52
CA GLY A 61 -4.67 -1.46 6.12
C GLY A 61 -5.18 -0.22 5.39
N CYS A 62 -5.44 -0.31 4.07
CA CYS A 62 -6.00 0.77 3.28
C CYS A 62 -7.43 0.48 2.80
N HIS A 63 -7.75 -0.76 2.45
CA HIS A 63 -9.05 -1.12 1.88
C HIS A 63 -10.09 -1.55 2.92
N GLY A 64 -9.67 -1.90 4.15
CA GLY A 64 -10.53 -2.45 5.17
C GLY A 64 -11.40 -1.41 5.89
N SER A 65 -11.80 -1.75 7.12
CA SER A 65 -12.48 -0.84 8.03
C SER A 65 -11.70 -0.70 9.34
N SER A 66 -11.76 0.48 9.94
CA SER A 66 -11.06 0.82 11.18
C SER A 66 -11.74 1.99 11.87
N ASP A 67 -11.64 2.05 13.20
CA ASP A 67 -12.11 3.20 13.99
C ASP A 67 -11.05 4.29 14.14
N THR A 68 -9.82 4.01 13.72
CA THR A 68 -8.66 4.87 14.04
C THR A 68 -7.79 5.19 12.83
N ALA A 69 -8.13 4.69 11.63
CA ALA A 69 -7.28 4.80 10.43
C ALA A 69 -7.92 5.60 9.29
N GLU A 70 -8.78 6.58 9.59
CA GLU A 70 -9.54 7.40 8.63
C GLU A 70 -8.71 7.89 7.43
N VAL A 71 -7.48 8.36 7.70
CA VAL A 71 -6.59 8.90 6.67
C VAL A 71 -6.24 7.83 5.63
N LEU A 72 -5.84 6.63 6.06
CA LEU A 72 -5.47 5.54 5.16
C LEU A 72 -6.68 5.02 4.40
N LEU A 73 -7.83 4.92 5.08
CA LEU A 73 -9.09 4.46 4.48
C LEU A 73 -9.58 5.41 3.38
N SER A 74 -9.31 6.71 3.49
CA SER A 74 -9.70 7.69 2.46
C SER A 74 -8.91 7.57 1.16
N MET A 75 -7.82 6.79 1.14
CA MET A 75 -6.90 6.67 -0.01
C MET A 75 -7.24 5.53 -0.96
N ALA A 76 -8.19 4.67 -0.61
CA ALA A 76 -8.49 3.46 -1.35
C ALA A 76 -10.00 3.18 -1.39
N THR A 77 -10.45 2.45 -2.41
CA THR A 77 -11.83 1.95 -2.45
C THR A 77 -12.03 0.94 -1.31
N PRO A 78 -13.03 1.13 -0.44
CA PRO A 78 -13.26 0.22 0.68
C PRO A 78 -13.74 -1.14 0.19
N LEU A 79 -13.40 -2.19 0.94
CA LEU A 79 -13.94 -3.52 0.74
C LEU A 79 -15.48 -3.48 0.84
N PRO A 80 -16.20 -4.15 -0.07
CA PRO A 80 -17.65 -4.27 0.04
C PRO A 80 -18.04 -5.20 1.21
N ALA A 81 -19.29 -5.07 1.64
CA ALA A 81 -19.82 -5.79 2.80
C ALA A 81 -19.58 -7.31 2.73
N ASP A 82 -19.71 -7.91 1.54
CA ASP A 82 -19.54 -9.34 1.31
C ASP A 82 -18.10 -9.85 1.48
N HIS A 83 -17.12 -8.96 1.72
CA HIS A 83 -15.74 -9.31 2.05
C HIS A 83 -15.47 -9.43 3.55
N TYR A 84 -16.43 -9.05 4.38
CA TYR A 84 -16.31 -9.14 5.84
C TYR A 84 -17.02 -10.37 6.39
N VAL A 85 -16.56 -10.83 7.56
CA VAL A 85 -17.23 -11.90 8.31
C VAL A 85 -18.70 -11.53 8.52
N GLY A 86 -19.61 -12.41 8.09
CA GLY A 86 -21.05 -12.20 8.24
C GLY A 86 -21.62 -11.05 7.39
N GLY A 87 -20.85 -10.50 6.45
CA GLY A 87 -21.32 -9.39 5.61
C GLY A 87 -21.29 -8.03 6.29
N ASP A 88 -20.51 -7.86 7.37
CA ASP A 88 -20.54 -6.64 8.19
C ASP A 88 -19.14 -6.05 8.42
N ALA A 89 -18.94 -4.83 7.89
CA ALA A 89 -17.70 -4.08 8.05
C ALA A 89 -17.40 -3.70 9.51
N ALA A 90 -18.39 -3.67 10.40
CA ALA A 90 -18.17 -3.40 11.82
C ALA A 90 -17.43 -4.54 12.54
N THR A 91 -17.38 -5.74 11.94
CA THR A 91 -16.56 -6.86 12.44
C THR A 91 -15.07 -6.57 12.33
N ARG A 92 -14.68 -5.69 11.39
CA ARG A 92 -13.29 -5.36 11.05
C ARG A 92 -12.44 -6.61 10.75
N ALA A 93 -13.08 -7.66 10.23
CA ALA A 93 -12.48 -8.94 9.94
C ALA A 93 -12.86 -9.39 8.53
N ILE A 94 -11.85 -9.76 7.75
CA ILE A 94 -12.05 -10.32 6.40
C ILE A 94 -12.69 -11.72 6.52
N ASP A 95 -13.65 -12.02 5.67
CA ASP A 95 -14.16 -13.37 5.49
C ASP A 95 -13.05 -14.28 4.95
N GLY A 96 -12.72 -15.36 5.67
CA GLY A 96 -11.53 -16.18 5.41
C GLY A 96 -11.31 -16.58 3.94
N PRO A 97 -12.33 -17.10 3.23
CA PRO A 97 -12.23 -17.43 1.80
C PRO A 97 -11.87 -16.25 0.89
N ARG A 98 -12.10 -15.01 1.32
CA ARG A 98 -11.82 -13.78 0.56
C ARG A 98 -10.51 -13.10 0.96
N ALA A 99 -9.76 -13.68 1.91
CA ALA A 99 -8.44 -13.19 2.28
C ALA A 99 -7.40 -13.40 1.17
N GLU A 100 -7.63 -14.33 0.23
CA GLU A 100 -6.77 -14.56 -0.94
C GLU A 100 -7.03 -13.53 -2.05
N CYS A 101 -6.77 -12.26 -1.75
CA CYS A 101 -7.18 -11.10 -2.58
C CYS A 101 -6.79 -11.24 -4.06
N ILE A 102 -5.54 -11.66 -4.31
CA ILE A 102 -4.96 -11.75 -5.66
C ILE A 102 -5.64 -12.80 -6.55
N THR A 103 -6.37 -13.75 -5.97
CA THR A 103 -7.09 -14.79 -6.72
C THR A 103 -8.20 -14.19 -7.59
N CYS A 104 -8.87 -13.16 -7.08
CA CYS A 104 -9.95 -12.47 -7.77
C CYS A 104 -9.53 -11.10 -8.30
N HIS A 105 -8.59 -10.44 -7.63
CA HIS A 105 -8.07 -9.12 -7.99
C HIS A 105 -6.61 -9.22 -8.43
N PRO A 106 -6.27 -9.86 -9.55
CA PRO A 106 -4.88 -9.88 -10.01
C PRO A 106 -4.41 -8.47 -10.39
N VAL A 107 -3.09 -8.29 -10.40
CA VAL A 107 -2.47 -7.04 -10.84
C VAL A 107 -2.64 -6.89 -12.35
N SER A 108 -3.08 -5.71 -12.79
CA SER A 108 -3.17 -5.37 -14.21
C SER A 108 -1.77 -5.35 -14.82
N GLN A 109 -1.59 -6.05 -15.95
CA GLN A 109 -0.39 -5.92 -16.78
C GLN A 109 -0.50 -4.61 -17.57
N GLU A 110 0.58 -3.82 -17.62
CA GLU A 110 0.67 -2.59 -18.43
C GLU A 110 0.65 -2.87 -19.94
#